data_AF-A0A917AE21-F1
#
_entry.id   AF-A0A917AE21-F1
#
_cell.length_a   1.000
_cell.length_b   1.000
_cell.length_c   1.000
_cell.angle_alpha   90.00
_cell.angle_beta   90.00
_cell.angle_gamma   90.00
#
_symmetry.space_group_name_H-M   'P 1'
#
loop_
_entity.id
_entity.type
_entity.pdbx_description
1 polymer ?
#
loop_
_entity_poly.entity_id
_entity_poly.type
_entity_poly.pdbx_seq_one_letter_code
_entity_poly.pdbx_strand_id
1 'polypeptide(L)'
;MDDYSLLHRQPDRIAVYKSSDRLEWNDGLGTWFSADIETIQKILRDREVFHVVNFRLIYESFADRFGLDFRRLVKVLDHVPLGLNGEEHMAERRAQTLYLKQAVPDAAKAFEETFDEHLTRVLDAAGEADFLTEVLLPSNTAMFFELTGLPAEKDQLRASWSQIFDRKISLNRRLKIDAQVAAALEQFREELSPDDTLRRLALNIVGADSIIASCSESVAAVLRAHLGQRLCEMNWPEEMPRTGVPYVDRIVAHKSLFWRRCACVPWQGAFHASLAACVENSSAANCADRTG
;
A
#
# COMPACT_ATOMS: atom_id res chain seq x y z
N MET A 1 6.63 -14.13 -22.35
CA MET A 1 6.18 -14.63 -21.04
C MET A 1 5.59 -13.40 -20.38
N ASP A 2 4.28 -13.24 -20.50
CA ASP A 2 3.63 -12.01 -20.06
C ASP A 2 3.77 -11.91 -18.55
N ASP A 3 4.31 -10.79 -18.11
CA ASP A 3 4.57 -10.52 -16.71
C ASP A 3 3.23 -10.17 -16.04
N TYR A 4 2.42 -11.20 -15.75
CA TYR A 4 1.19 -11.11 -14.96
C TYR A 4 1.43 -10.63 -13.52
N SER A 5 2.66 -10.26 -13.17
CA SER A 5 3.10 -9.98 -11.80
C SER A 5 2.47 -8.74 -11.17
N LEU A 6 1.82 -7.88 -11.97
CA LEU A 6 1.24 -6.62 -11.55
C LEU A 6 -0.14 -6.45 -12.19
N LEU A 7 -1.12 -7.24 -11.74
CA LEU A 7 -2.53 -7.12 -12.16
C LEU A 7 -3.03 -5.66 -12.18
N HIS A 8 -2.56 -4.83 -11.24
CA HIS A 8 -2.90 -3.41 -11.14
C HIS A 8 -2.25 -2.50 -12.21
N ARG A 9 -1.26 -3.00 -12.96
CA ARG A 9 -0.65 -2.30 -14.11
C ARG A 9 -1.18 -2.78 -15.45
N GLN A 10 -2.01 -3.81 -15.45
CA GLN A 10 -2.60 -4.32 -16.69
C GLN A 10 -3.57 -3.28 -17.28
N PRO A 11 -3.57 -3.09 -18.62
CA PRO A 11 -4.50 -2.16 -19.28
C PRO A 11 -5.97 -2.55 -19.08
N ASP A 12 -6.24 -3.84 -18.98
CA ASP A 12 -7.57 -4.44 -18.85
C ASP A 12 -7.97 -4.76 -17.39
N ARG A 13 -7.17 -4.32 -16.40
CA ARG A 13 -7.41 -4.61 -14.96
C ARG A 13 -8.83 -4.29 -14.49
N ILE A 14 -9.45 -3.23 -15.03
CA ILE A 14 -10.83 -2.84 -14.67
C ILE A 14 -11.82 -3.91 -15.13
N ALA A 15 -11.61 -4.49 -16.31
CA ALA A 15 -12.44 -5.59 -16.79
C ALA A 15 -12.25 -6.82 -15.90
N VAL A 16 -10.99 -7.16 -15.57
CA VAL A 16 -10.66 -8.28 -14.66
C VAL A 16 -11.32 -8.11 -13.29
N TYR A 17 -11.25 -6.90 -12.70
CA TYR A 17 -11.90 -6.61 -11.42
C TYR A 17 -13.42 -6.68 -11.51
N LYS A 18 -14.02 -6.25 -12.61
CA LYS A 18 -15.48 -6.35 -12.80
C LYS A 18 -15.97 -7.78 -13.02
N SER A 19 -15.13 -8.66 -13.57
CA SER A 19 -15.50 -10.06 -13.81
C SER A 19 -15.23 -11.00 -12.64
N SER A 20 -14.44 -10.57 -11.64
CA SER A 20 -14.06 -11.40 -10.50
C SER A 20 -15.11 -11.29 -9.38
N ASP A 21 -16.21 -12.01 -9.55
CA ASP A 21 -17.35 -12.08 -8.61
C ASP A 21 -17.15 -13.10 -7.48
N ARG A 22 -15.99 -13.76 -7.45
CA ARG A 22 -15.68 -14.86 -6.52
C ARG A 22 -14.21 -14.84 -6.12
N LEU A 23 -13.88 -15.69 -5.14
CA LEU A 23 -12.49 -15.98 -4.78
C LEU A 23 -11.89 -16.98 -5.79
N GLU A 24 -10.87 -16.58 -6.51
CA GLU A 24 -10.24 -17.38 -7.56
C GLU A 24 -8.72 -17.39 -7.42
N TRP A 25 -8.08 -18.46 -7.88
CA TRP A 25 -6.62 -18.55 -7.88
C TRP A 25 -6.08 -17.79 -9.09
N ASN A 26 -5.08 -16.93 -8.88
CA ASN A 26 -4.39 -16.21 -9.93
C ASN A 26 -2.94 -16.71 -10.04
N ASP A 27 -2.62 -17.42 -11.12
CA ASP A 27 -1.29 -18.00 -11.33
C ASP A 27 -0.18 -16.95 -11.44
N GLY A 28 -0.46 -15.81 -12.06
CA GLY A 28 0.50 -14.72 -12.24
C GLY A 28 0.91 -14.04 -10.93
N LEU A 29 -0.02 -14.00 -9.99
CA LEU A 29 0.22 -13.47 -8.65
C LEU A 29 0.64 -14.55 -7.65
N GLY A 30 0.38 -15.83 -7.94
CA GLY A 30 0.59 -16.94 -7.01
C GLY A 30 -0.25 -16.80 -5.73
N THR A 31 -1.47 -16.27 -5.86
CA THR A 31 -2.36 -16.01 -4.71
C THR A 31 -3.83 -16.16 -5.10
N TRP A 32 -4.66 -16.34 -4.08
CA TRP A 32 -6.10 -16.13 -4.20
C TRP A 32 -6.41 -14.65 -4.36
N PHE A 33 -7.30 -14.34 -5.30
CA PHE A 33 -7.73 -13.01 -5.68
C PHE A 33 -9.25 -12.93 -5.64
N SER A 34 -9.79 -11.79 -5.23
CA SER A 34 -11.23 -11.49 -5.33
C SER A 34 -11.42 -9.98 -5.43
N ALA A 35 -12.32 -9.55 -6.32
CA ALA A 35 -12.79 -8.17 -6.40
C ALA A 35 -14.22 -8.01 -5.84
N ASP A 36 -14.87 -9.10 -5.42
CA ASP A 36 -16.20 -9.08 -4.84
C ASP A 36 -16.19 -8.42 -3.45
N ILE A 37 -17.01 -7.37 -3.30
CA ILE A 37 -17.06 -6.55 -2.08
C ILE A 37 -17.49 -7.40 -0.88
N GLU A 38 -18.45 -8.32 -1.05
CA GLU A 38 -18.93 -9.14 0.07
C GLU A 38 -17.83 -10.08 0.56
N THR A 39 -17.12 -10.73 -0.36
CA THR A 39 -16.00 -11.61 -0.07
C THR A 39 -14.87 -10.84 0.59
N ILE A 40 -14.49 -9.67 0.06
CA ILE A 40 -13.50 -8.78 0.67
C ILE A 40 -13.91 -8.43 2.10
N GLN A 41 -15.15 -7.99 2.33
CA GLN A 41 -15.62 -7.63 3.67
C GLN A 41 -15.59 -8.83 4.64
N LYS A 42 -15.98 -10.02 4.19
CA LYS A 42 -15.91 -11.25 5.00
C LYS A 42 -14.46 -11.55 5.40
N ILE A 43 -13.53 -11.53 4.44
CA ILE A 43 -12.10 -11.75 4.68
C ILE A 43 -11.52 -10.71 5.65
N LEU A 44 -11.84 -9.43 5.46
CA LEU A 44 -11.31 -8.34 6.31
C LEU A 44 -11.85 -8.39 7.75
N ARG A 45 -13.03 -8.99 7.96
CA ARG A 45 -13.66 -9.11 9.28
C ARG A 45 -13.27 -10.39 10.02
N ASP A 46 -12.95 -11.47 9.31
CA ASP A 46 -12.57 -12.76 9.91
C ASP A 46 -11.10 -12.77 10.35
N ARG A 47 -10.85 -12.17 11.52
CA ARG A 47 -9.52 -12.02 12.12
C ARG A 47 -8.95 -13.33 12.69
N GLU A 48 -9.76 -14.39 12.79
CA GLU A 48 -9.28 -15.70 13.26
C GLU A 48 -8.60 -16.49 12.14
N VAL A 49 -9.09 -16.31 10.91
CA VAL A 49 -8.59 -17.04 9.73
C VAL A 49 -7.61 -16.20 8.93
N PHE A 50 -7.91 -14.92 8.74
CA PHE A 50 -7.14 -14.04 7.86
C PHE A 50 -6.38 -12.99 8.67
N HIS A 51 -5.06 -13.03 8.56
CA HIS A 51 -4.14 -12.09 9.18
C HIS A 51 -3.54 -11.15 8.13
N VAL A 52 -3.07 -10.00 8.56
CA VAL A 52 -2.22 -9.17 7.72
C VAL A 52 -0.84 -9.80 7.52
N VAL A 53 -0.16 -9.43 6.45
CA VAL A 53 1.22 -9.86 6.18
C VAL A 53 2.14 -9.26 7.25
N ASN A 54 2.84 -10.09 8.01
CA ASN A 54 3.85 -9.61 8.94
C ASN A 54 5.15 -9.31 8.18
N PHE A 55 5.30 -8.06 7.74
CA PHE A 55 6.47 -7.63 6.98
C PHE A 55 7.77 -7.69 7.79
N ARG A 56 7.72 -7.64 9.13
CA ARG A 56 8.90 -7.78 10.00
C ARG A 56 9.63 -9.09 9.74
N LEU A 57 8.88 -10.20 9.77
CA LEU A 57 9.40 -11.55 9.53
C LEU A 57 10.04 -11.69 8.13
N ILE A 58 9.52 -10.96 7.13
CA ILE A 58 10.10 -10.97 5.79
C ILE A 58 11.49 -10.35 5.80
N TYR A 59 11.64 -9.16 6.41
CA TYR A 59 12.93 -8.48 6.50
C TYR A 59 13.93 -9.20 7.42
N GLU A 60 13.46 -9.78 8.52
CA GLU A 60 14.27 -10.64 9.39
C GLU A 60 14.79 -11.86 8.61
N SER A 61 13.93 -12.52 7.80
CA SER A 61 14.38 -13.65 6.98
C SER A 61 15.44 -13.27 5.94
N PHE A 62 15.39 -12.05 5.39
CA PHE A 62 16.44 -11.54 4.50
C PHE A 62 17.73 -11.25 5.25
N ALA A 63 17.64 -10.66 6.45
CA ALA A 63 18.78 -10.41 7.32
C ALA A 63 19.52 -11.72 7.63
N ASP A 64 18.78 -12.74 8.06
CA ASP A 64 19.33 -14.05 8.42
C ASP A 64 19.95 -14.76 7.20
N ARG A 65 19.25 -14.77 6.07
CA ARG A 65 19.68 -15.51 4.87
C ARG A 65 20.90 -14.90 4.18
N PHE A 66 21.00 -13.57 4.17
CA PHE A 66 22.01 -12.86 3.38
C PHE A 66 23.05 -12.12 4.24
N GLY A 67 22.94 -12.18 5.57
CA GLY A 67 23.85 -11.47 6.48
C GLY A 67 23.73 -9.94 6.37
N LEU A 68 22.51 -9.45 6.15
CA LEU A 68 22.22 -8.02 6.00
C LEU A 68 21.61 -7.44 7.29
N ASP A 69 21.73 -6.12 7.49
CA ASP A 69 21.12 -5.44 8.64
C ASP A 69 19.89 -4.65 8.20
N PHE A 70 18.70 -5.12 8.60
CA PHE A 70 17.42 -4.42 8.43
C PHE A 70 16.79 -3.99 9.76
N ARG A 71 17.56 -3.98 10.87
CA ARG A 71 17.00 -3.72 12.21
C ARG A 71 16.32 -2.35 12.32
N ARG A 72 16.75 -1.37 11.53
CA ARG A 72 16.18 -0.02 11.53
C ARG A 72 14.80 -0.03 10.89
N LEU A 73 14.69 -0.62 9.70
CA LEU A 73 13.42 -0.79 9.03
C LEU A 73 12.44 -1.66 9.83
N VAL A 74 12.90 -2.75 10.45
CA VAL A 74 12.06 -3.60 11.31
C VAL A 74 11.44 -2.79 12.46
N LYS A 75 12.22 -1.93 13.13
CA LYS A 75 11.68 -1.03 14.17
C LYS A 75 10.62 -0.08 13.65
N VAL A 76 10.77 0.45 12.42
CA VAL A 76 9.71 1.30 11.85
C VAL A 76 8.47 0.47 11.55
N LEU A 77 8.62 -0.76 11.07
CA LEU A 77 7.51 -1.67 10.80
C LEU A 77 6.72 -2.07 12.05
N ASP A 78 7.33 -2.03 13.24
CA ASP A 78 6.62 -2.17 14.52
C ASP A 78 5.56 -1.08 14.76
N HIS A 79 5.71 0.07 14.08
CA HIS A 79 4.76 1.19 14.14
C HIS A 79 3.89 1.30 12.90
N VAL A 80 3.86 0.30 12.02
CA VAL A 80 3.02 0.26 10.82
C VAL A 80 1.81 -0.66 11.06
N PRO A 81 0.61 -0.14 11.38
CA PRO A 81 -0.56 -0.98 11.68
C PRO A 81 -0.92 -1.95 10.56
N LEU A 82 -0.60 -1.62 9.30
CA LEU A 82 -0.87 -2.48 8.14
C LEU A 82 -0.20 -3.86 8.24
N GLY A 83 0.89 -3.99 9.00
CA GLY A 83 1.62 -5.23 9.24
C GLY A 83 1.37 -5.90 10.59
N LEU A 84 0.47 -5.35 11.41
CA LEU A 84 0.20 -5.81 12.78
C LEU A 84 -1.18 -6.46 12.91
N ASN A 85 -1.32 -7.38 13.88
CA ASN A 85 -2.59 -8.02 14.22
C ASN A 85 -2.92 -7.81 15.71
N GLY A 86 -4.19 -8.03 16.09
CA GLY A 86 -4.60 -8.09 17.50
C GLY A 86 -4.33 -6.81 18.30
N GLU A 87 -3.79 -6.96 19.50
CA GLU A 87 -3.55 -5.86 20.45
C GLU A 87 -2.50 -4.87 19.95
N GLU A 88 -1.42 -5.35 19.31
CA GLU A 88 -0.37 -4.50 18.72
C GLU A 88 -0.97 -3.52 17.70
N HIS A 89 -1.81 -4.04 16.79
CA HIS A 89 -2.52 -3.21 15.81
C HIS A 89 -3.39 -2.15 16.48
N MET A 90 -4.17 -2.53 17.52
CA MET A 90 -5.06 -1.60 18.21
C MET A 90 -4.28 -0.49 18.93
N ALA A 91 -3.16 -0.85 19.58
CA ALA A 91 -2.29 0.10 20.27
C ALA A 91 -1.71 1.12 19.30
N GLU A 92 -1.06 0.67 18.22
CA GLU A 92 -0.46 1.57 17.23
C GLU A 92 -1.51 2.40 16.51
N ARG A 93 -2.67 1.82 16.16
CA ARG A 93 -3.75 2.58 15.53
C ARG A 93 -4.27 3.70 16.43
N ARG A 94 -4.40 3.44 17.74
CA ARG A 94 -4.81 4.46 18.71
C ARG A 94 -3.76 5.56 18.81
N ALA A 95 -2.49 5.20 18.94
CA ALA A 95 -1.39 6.17 19.03
C ALA A 95 -1.32 7.07 17.79
N GLN A 96 -1.37 6.48 16.58
CA GLN A 96 -1.40 7.23 15.34
C GLN A 96 -2.64 8.11 15.19
N THR A 97 -3.81 7.66 15.66
CA THR A 97 -5.04 8.46 15.59
C THR A 97 -4.95 9.70 16.47
N LEU A 98 -4.37 9.57 17.67
CA LEU A 98 -4.14 10.71 18.56
C LEU A 98 -3.16 11.72 17.94
N TYR A 99 -2.08 11.22 17.35
CA TYR A 99 -1.12 12.04 16.62
C TYR A 99 -1.77 12.79 15.45
N LEU A 100 -2.45 12.07 14.56
CA LEU A 100 -3.09 12.67 13.38
C LEU A 100 -4.15 13.71 13.76
N LYS A 101 -4.91 13.48 14.83
CA LYS A 101 -5.89 14.46 15.31
C LYS A 101 -5.26 15.83 15.63
N GLN A 102 -4.00 15.84 16.07
CA GLN A 102 -3.26 17.06 16.40
C GLN A 102 -2.60 17.66 15.16
N ALA A 103 -2.00 16.83 14.30
CA ALA A 103 -1.19 17.29 13.17
C ALA A 103 -2.00 17.63 11.89
N VAL A 104 -3.19 17.04 11.71
CA VAL A 104 -4.00 17.22 10.48
C VAL A 104 -4.39 18.67 10.20
N PRO A 105 -4.79 19.52 11.17
CA PRO A 105 -5.15 20.90 10.89
C PRO A 105 -4.02 21.70 10.22
N ASP A 106 -2.81 21.62 10.77
CA ASP A 106 -1.64 22.34 10.24
C ASP A 106 -1.21 21.76 8.88
N ALA A 107 -1.28 20.44 8.73
CA ALA A 107 -0.99 19.79 7.46
C ALA A 107 -2.00 20.13 6.36
N ALA A 108 -3.29 20.18 6.67
CA ALA A 108 -4.33 20.58 5.74
C ALA A 108 -4.14 22.04 5.30
N LYS A 109 -3.80 22.92 6.24
CA LYS A 109 -3.45 24.30 5.94
C LYS A 109 -2.25 24.39 4.98
N ALA A 110 -1.17 23.65 5.26
CA ALA A 110 0.01 23.65 4.37
C ALA A 110 -0.30 23.07 2.98
N PHE A 111 -1.20 22.08 2.89
CA PHE A 111 -1.71 21.60 1.61
C PHE A 111 -2.42 22.71 0.85
N GLU A 112 -3.40 23.37 1.49
CA GLU A 112 -4.23 24.43 0.87
C GLU A 112 -3.37 25.61 0.39
N GLU A 113 -2.48 26.12 1.24
CA GLU A 113 -1.60 27.25 0.89
C GLU A 113 -0.69 26.91 -0.30
N THR A 114 -0.08 25.73 -0.30
CA THR A 114 0.79 25.28 -1.41
C THR A 114 -0.02 24.99 -2.68
N PHE A 115 -1.22 24.44 -2.53
CA PHE A 115 -2.11 24.15 -3.64
C PHE A 115 -2.55 25.42 -4.34
N ASP A 116 -3.01 26.42 -3.59
CA ASP A 116 -3.43 27.71 -4.14
C ASP A 116 -2.28 28.42 -4.85
N GLU A 117 -1.09 28.47 -4.23
CA GLU A 117 0.11 29.06 -4.85
C GLU A 117 0.42 28.41 -6.20
N HIS A 118 0.51 27.08 -6.22
CA HIS A 118 0.88 26.34 -7.41
C HIS A 118 -0.21 26.36 -8.49
N LEU A 119 -1.48 26.30 -8.09
CA LEU A 119 -2.62 26.40 -9.00
C LEU A 119 -2.68 27.77 -9.65
N THR A 120 -2.55 28.86 -8.89
CA THR A 120 -2.51 30.22 -9.43
C THR A 120 -1.38 30.37 -10.45
N ARG A 121 -0.18 29.88 -10.11
CA ARG A 121 0.97 29.91 -11.03
C ARG A 121 0.69 29.20 -12.36
N VAL A 122 0.06 28.03 -12.30
CA VAL A 122 -0.33 27.25 -13.49
C VAL A 122 -1.40 27.98 -14.32
N LEU A 123 -2.38 28.60 -13.66
CA LEU A 123 -3.43 29.36 -14.33
C LEU A 123 -2.90 30.63 -15.00
N ASP A 124 -1.92 31.30 -14.38
CA ASP A 124 -1.32 32.54 -14.89
C ASP A 124 -0.36 32.28 -16.07
N ALA A 125 0.28 31.12 -16.13
CA ALA A 125 1.30 30.81 -17.14
C ALA A 125 0.76 30.65 -18.58
N ALA A 126 -0.57 30.60 -18.77
CA ALA A 126 -1.27 30.41 -20.05
C ALA A 126 -0.71 29.23 -20.89
N GLY A 127 -1.30 28.05 -20.77
CA GLY A 127 -0.89 26.90 -21.57
C GLY A 127 -1.38 25.55 -21.03
N GLU A 128 -0.66 24.49 -21.41
CA GLU A 128 -0.80 23.16 -20.84
C GLU A 128 0.05 23.03 -19.59
N ALA A 129 -0.45 22.30 -18.60
CA ALA A 129 0.27 22.03 -17.36
C ALA A 129 0.09 20.59 -16.92
N ASP A 130 1.13 20.02 -16.34
CA ASP A 130 1.06 18.73 -15.66
C ASP A 130 0.55 18.94 -14.23
N PHE A 131 -0.76 18.83 -14.05
CA PHE A 131 -1.43 19.05 -12.77
C PHE A 131 -0.86 18.18 -11.63
N LEU A 132 -0.35 16.98 -11.94
CA LEU A 132 0.25 16.11 -10.93
C LEU A 132 1.56 16.71 -10.43
N THR A 133 2.52 16.94 -11.33
CA THR A 133 3.87 17.34 -10.93
C THR A 133 3.95 18.82 -10.55
N GLU A 134 3.07 19.66 -11.11
CA GLU A 134 3.11 21.11 -10.91
C GLU A 134 2.21 21.60 -9.78
N VAL A 135 1.18 20.84 -9.36
CA VAL A 135 0.22 21.25 -8.33
C VAL A 135 0.10 20.20 -7.22
N LEU A 136 -0.32 18.97 -7.53
CA LEU A 136 -0.64 17.99 -6.51
C LEU A 136 0.59 17.50 -5.74
N LEU A 137 1.69 17.21 -6.43
CA LEU A 137 2.90 16.68 -5.79
C LEU A 137 3.53 17.69 -4.81
N PRO A 138 3.71 18.97 -5.16
CA PRO A 138 4.13 20.00 -4.21
C PRO A 138 3.20 20.14 -3.01
N SER A 139 1.89 20.17 -3.24
CA SER A 139 0.89 20.33 -2.17
C SER A 139 0.90 19.15 -1.19
N ASN A 140 0.95 17.93 -1.71
CA ASN A 140 1.08 16.72 -0.90
C ASN A 140 2.44 16.68 -0.17
N THR A 141 3.51 17.13 -0.83
CA THR A 141 4.83 17.24 -0.21
C THR A 141 4.80 18.15 1.01
N ALA A 142 4.21 19.35 0.88
CA ALA A 142 4.06 20.29 2.00
C ALA A 142 3.23 19.70 3.13
N MET A 143 2.08 19.09 2.80
CA MET A 143 1.23 18.41 3.78
C MET A 143 1.98 17.30 4.52
N PHE A 144 2.73 16.44 3.82
CA PHE A 144 3.47 15.36 4.46
C PHE A 144 4.67 15.85 5.27
N PHE A 145 5.29 16.96 4.84
CA PHE A 145 6.31 17.62 5.63
C PHE A 145 5.74 18.06 6.98
N GLU A 146 4.58 18.73 7.01
CA GLU A 146 3.93 19.08 8.27
C GLU A 146 3.50 17.85 9.09
N LEU A 147 2.94 16.82 8.42
CA LEU A 147 2.50 15.60 9.11
C LEU A 147 3.65 14.80 9.72
N THR A 148 4.86 14.86 9.17
CA THR A 148 5.93 13.91 9.54
C THR A 148 7.24 14.57 9.91
N GLY A 149 7.40 15.86 9.66
CA GLY A 149 8.66 16.60 9.75
C GLY A 149 9.71 16.17 8.72
N LEU A 150 9.39 15.23 7.85
CA LEU A 150 10.35 14.64 6.92
C LEU A 150 10.37 15.44 5.62
N PRO A 151 11.55 15.87 5.15
CA PRO A 151 11.66 16.50 3.85
C PRO A 151 11.17 15.52 2.78
N ALA A 152 10.53 16.04 1.74
CA ALA A 152 10.21 15.21 0.60
C ALA A 152 11.48 14.63 -0.01
N GLU A 153 11.41 13.38 -0.43
CA GLU A 153 12.47 12.81 -1.23
C GLU A 153 12.48 13.50 -2.59
N LYS A 154 13.68 13.89 -3.05
CA LYS A 154 13.88 14.48 -4.38
C LYS A 154 13.39 13.58 -5.52
N ASP A 155 13.17 12.29 -5.27
CA ASP A 155 12.76 11.29 -6.24
C ASP A 155 11.56 10.44 -5.75
N GLN A 156 10.62 11.05 -5.02
CA GLN A 156 9.41 10.39 -4.48
C GLN A 156 8.68 9.55 -5.54
N LEU A 157 8.60 10.02 -6.78
CA LEU A 157 7.91 9.32 -7.88
C LEU A 157 8.60 8.03 -8.32
N ARG A 158 9.93 7.92 -8.20
CA ARG A 158 10.66 6.71 -8.60
C ARG A 158 11.00 5.81 -7.42
N ALA A 159 11.05 6.34 -6.19
CA ALA A 159 11.68 5.68 -5.06
C ALA A 159 11.01 5.80 -3.71
N SER A 160 9.71 5.63 -3.65
CA SER A 160 8.99 5.62 -2.38
C SER A 160 9.38 4.48 -1.43
N TRP A 161 9.32 4.79 -0.14
CA TRP A 161 9.47 3.83 0.95
C TRP A 161 8.32 2.82 1.02
N SER A 162 7.13 3.13 0.50
CA SER A 162 5.98 2.20 0.48
C SER A 162 6.30 0.88 -0.23
N GLN A 163 7.29 0.90 -1.13
CA GLN A 163 7.76 -0.26 -1.88
C GLN A 163 8.29 -1.39 -0.99
N ILE A 164 8.54 -1.13 0.30
CA ILE A 164 8.89 -2.19 1.25
C ILE A 164 7.83 -3.29 1.34
N PHE A 165 6.57 -2.97 1.02
CA PHE A 165 5.45 -3.91 1.01
C PHE A 165 5.39 -4.76 -0.27
N ASP A 166 6.09 -4.35 -1.31
CA ASP A 166 6.18 -5.14 -2.53
C ASP A 166 7.10 -6.34 -2.29
N ARG A 167 6.60 -7.56 -2.53
CA ARG A 167 7.37 -8.80 -2.37
C ARG A 167 8.40 -8.98 -3.50
N LYS A 168 8.21 -8.31 -4.64
CA LYS A 168 8.99 -8.50 -5.86
C LYS A 168 10.12 -7.48 -6.05
N ILE A 169 10.23 -6.46 -5.18
CA ILE A 169 11.37 -5.53 -5.27
C ILE A 169 12.71 -6.23 -4.96
N SER A 170 13.75 -5.78 -5.67
CA SER A 170 15.09 -6.32 -5.55
C SER A 170 15.70 -6.06 -4.17
N LEU A 171 16.66 -6.90 -3.78
CA LEU A 171 17.37 -6.75 -2.51
C LEU A 171 18.12 -5.42 -2.42
N ASN A 172 18.75 -4.99 -3.52
CA ASN A 172 19.43 -3.68 -3.60
C ASN A 172 18.45 -2.53 -3.36
N ARG A 173 17.20 -2.66 -3.82
CA ARG A 173 16.17 -1.65 -3.57
C ARG A 173 15.79 -1.61 -2.09
N ARG A 174 15.61 -2.77 -1.45
CA ARG A 174 15.34 -2.85 -0.01
C ARG A 174 16.45 -2.19 0.82
N LEU A 175 17.72 -2.47 0.48
CA LEU A 175 18.87 -1.85 1.14
C LEU A 175 18.91 -0.33 0.95
N LYS A 176 18.56 0.17 -0.24
CA LYS A 176 18.44 1.61 -0.47
C LYS A 176 17.38 2.24 0.44
N ILE A 177 16.21 1.60 0.59
CA ILE A 177 15.14 2.09 1.46
C ILE A 177 15.58 2.06 2.93
N ASP A 178 16.22 0.98 3.40
CA ASP A 178 16.74 0.92 4.77
C ASP A 178 17.77 2.03 5.03
N ALA A 179 18.64 2.35 4.07
CA ALA A 179 19.59 3.46 4.18
C ALA A 179 18.88 4.84 4.24
N GLN A 180 17.77 5.01 3.51
CA GLN A 180 16.95 6.23 3.60
C GLN A 180 16.29 6.36 4.98
N VAL A 181 15.71 5.27 5.49
CA VAL A 181 15.16 5.21 6.85
C VAL A 181 16.23 5.50 7.90
N ALA A 182 17.44 4.96 7.73
CA ALA A 182 18.58 5.21 8.60
C ALA A 182 18.96 6.70 8.65
N ALA A 183 19.01 7.37 7.50
CA ALA A 183 19.31 8.79 7.42
C ALA A 183 18.23 9.64 8.09
N ALA A 184 16.96 9.28 7.86
CA ALA A 184 15.82 9.97 8.46
C ALA A 184 15.76 9.81 9.99
N LEU A 185 16.11 8.63 10.51
CA LEU A 185 16.25 8.40 11.96
C LEU A 185 17.32 9.28 12.60
N GLU A 186 18.45 9.50 11.91
CA GLU A 186 19.51 10.35 12.42
C GLU A 186 19.11 11.83 12.43
N GLN A 187 18.32 12.27 11.44
CA GLN A 187 17.83 13.65 11.36
C GLN A 187 17.01 14.06 12.59
N PHE A 188 16.22 13.16 13.17
CA PHE A 188 15.35 13.47 14.31
C PHE A 188 15.93 13.11 15.68
N ARG A 189 17.17 12.65 15.73
CA ARG A 189 17.76 12.04 16.92
C ARG A 189 17.70 12.91 18.17
N GLU A 190 17.78 14.23 17.99
CA GLU A 190 17.82 15.22 19.09
C GLU A 190 16.49 15.96 19.29
N GLU A 191 15.57 15.90 18.33
CA GLU A 191 14.34 16.71 18.32
C GLU A 191 13.13 15.99 18.90
N LEU A 192 13.06 14.67 18.71
CA LEU A 192 11.88 13.87 19.01
C LEU A 192 12.24 12.65 19.86
N SER A 193 11.23 12.12 20.55
CA SER A 193 11.38 10.80 21.17
C SER A 193 11.60 9.74 20.08
N PRO A 194 12.33 8.64 20.38
CA PRO A 194 12.52 7.55 19.43
C PRO A 194 11.20 7.00 18.87
N ASP A 195 10.19 6.82 19.72
CA ASP A 195 8.86 6.31 19.34
C ASP A 195 8.12 7.28 18.41
N ASP A 196 8.16 8.58 18.69
CA ASP A 196 7.50 9.57 17.82
C ASP A 196 8.17 9.66 16.45
N THR A 197 9.49 9.54 16.43
CA THR A 197 10.26 9.45 15.18
C THR A 197 9.83 8.23 14.37
N LEU A 198 9.81 7.05 14.98
CA LEU A 198 9.40 5.81 14.32
C LEU A 198 7.95 5.89 13.82
N ARG A 199 7.04 6.50 14.58
CA ARG A 199 5.65 6.70 14.19
C ARG A 199 5.49 7.64 13.00
N ARG A 200 6.23 8.74 12.96
CA ARG A 200 6.23 9.68 11.82
C ARG A 200 6.80 9.02 10.56
N LEU A 201 7.88 8.25 10.68
CA LEU A 201 8.42 7.44 9.58
C LEU A 201 7.38 6.43 9.09
N ALA A 202 6.73 5.70 10.01
CA ALA A 202 5.70 4.73 9.66
C ALA A 202 4.54 5.39 8.90
N LEU A 203 4.06 6.56 9.33
CA LEU A 203 3.03 7.33 8.63
C LEU A 203 3.47 7.74 7.22
N ASN A 204 4.72 8.16 7.05
CA ASN A 204 5.27 8.52 5.74
C ASN A 204 5.26 7.30 4.79
N ILE A 205 5.74 6.15 5.27
CA ILE A 205 5.81 4.88 4.51
C ILE A 205 4.45 4.46 3.96
N VAL A 206 3.38 4.54 4.75
CA VAL A 206 2.04 4.09 4.31
C VAL A 206 1.22 5.19 3.62
N GLY A 207 1.41 6.44 4.04
CA GLY A 207 0.54 7.55 3.69
C GLY A 207 0.90 8.21 2.38
N ALA A 208 2.19 8.50 2.15
CA ALA A 208 2.65 9.41 1.10
C ALA A 208 2.12 9.01 -0.29
N ASP A 209 2.44 7.80 -0.72
CA ASP A 209 2.03 7.28 -2.02
C ASP A 209 0.51 7.12 -2.12
N SER A 210 -0.11 6.62 -1.05
CA SER A 210 -1.53 6.32 -1.04
C SER A 210 -2.36 7.57 -1.26
N ILE A 211 -1.99 8.69 -0.61
CA ILE A 211 -2.71 9.96 -0.79
C ILE A 211 -2.43 10.55 -2.16
N ILE A 212 -1.15 10.67 -2.57
CA ILE A 212 -0.80 11.23 -3.88
C ILE A 212 -1.51 10.47 -5.01
N ALA A 213 -1.47 9.13 -4.97
CA ALA A 213 -2.15 8.31 -5.97
C ALA A 213 -3.68 8.45 -5.91
N SER A 214 -4.28 8.52 -4.71
CA SER A 214 -5.73 8.71 -4.56
C SER A 214 -6.21 10.07 -5.06
N CYS A 215 -5.48 11.14 -4.75
CA CYS A 215 -5.77 12.49 -5.26
C CYS A 215 -5.65 12.52 -6.78
N SER A 216 -4.56 11.96 -7.33
CA SER A 216 -4.30 11.95 -8.77
C SER A 216 -5.38 11.20 -9.55
N GLU A 217 -5.71 9.98 -9.13
CA GLU A 217 -6.76 9.17 -9.76
C GLU A 217 -8.14 9.80 -9.61
N SER A 218 -8.42 10.43 -8.47
CA SER A 218 -9.67 11.12 -8.21
C SER A 218 -9.84 12.35 -9.10
N VAL A 219 -8.84 13.23 -9.17
CA VAL A 219 -8.86 14.41 -10.04
C VAL A 219 -8.98 13.97 -11.50
N ALA A 220 -8.17 13.01 -11.94
CA ALA A 220 -8.25 12.50 -13.32
C ALA A 220 -9.64 11.92 -13.64
N ALA A 221 -10.26 11.19 -12.70
CA ALA A 221 -11.59 10.65 -12.89
C ALA A 221 -12.66 11.75 -12.99
N VAL A 222 -12.59 12.77 -12.13
CA VAL A 222 -13.53 13.90 -12.14
C VAL A 222 -13.39 14.73 -13.42
N LEU A 223 -12.16 15.04 -13.84
CA LEU A 223 -11.90 15.78 -15.09
C LEU A 223 -12.37 15.01 -16.32
N ARG A 224 -12.11 13.69 -16.39
CA ARG A 224 -12.58 12.85 -17.51
C ARG A 224 -14.10 12.74 -17.59
N ALA A 225 -14.80 12.81 -16.47
CA ALA A 225 -16.26 12.78 -16.45
C ALA A 225 -16.90 14.11 -16.91
N HIS A 226 -16.13 15.20 -16.97
CA HIS A 226 -16.62 16.55 -17.30
C HIS A 226 -15.83 17.20 -18.44
N LEU A 227 -15.39 16.41 -19.42
CA LEU A 227 -14.67 16.93 -20.59
C LEU A 227 -15.48 18.02 -21.31
N GLY A 228 -14.83 19.13 -21.61
CA GLY A 228 -15.43 20.29 -22.27
C GLY A 228 -16.15 21.27 -21.35
N GLN A 229 -16.24 21.00 -20.05
CA GLN A 229 -16.76 21.95 -19.05
C GLN A 229 -15.63 22.79 -18.47
N ARG A 230 -15.95 24.01 -18.02
CA ARG A 230 -14.99 24.83 -17.27
C ARG A 230 -14.87 24.28 -15.84
N LEU A 231 -13.68 24.38 -15.24
CA LEU A 231 -13.44 23.90 -13.86
C LEU A 231 -14.42 24.50 -12.83
N CYS A 232 -14.85 25.75 -13.04
CA CYS A 232 -15.82 26.44 -12.19
C CYS A 232 -17.29 26.01 -12.39
N GLU A 233 -17.59 25.23 -13.43
CA GLU A 233 -18.92 24.69 -13.71
C GLU A 233 -19.06 23.24 -13.22
N MET A 234 -17.95 22.59 -12.89
CA MET A 234 -17.93 21.20 -12.45
C MET A 234 -18.45 21.07 -11.02
N ASN A 235 -19.26 20.05 -10.80
CA ASN A 235 -19.67 19.66 -9.45
C ASN A 235 -18.58 18.79 -8.81
N TRP A 236 -17.68 19.42 -8.07
CA TRP A 236 -16.60 18.72 -7.37
C TRP A 236 -17.16 17.86 -6.23
N PRO A 237 -16.85 16.55 -6.19
CA PRO A 237 -17.34 15.69 -5.11
C PRO A 237 -16.67 16.06 -3.78
N GLU A 238 -17.42 15.94 -2.68
CA GLU A 238 -16.89 16.15 -1.32
C GLU A 238 -15.90 15.04 -0.91
N GLU A 239 -16.04 13.84 -1.50
CA GLU A 239 -15.19 12.68 -1.23
C GLU A 239 -14.36 12.31 -2.46
N MET A 240 -13.21 11.66 -2.24
CA MET A 240 -12.37 11.11 -3.30
C MET A 240 -13.07 9.91 -3.97
N PRO A 241 -13.51 10.01 -5.25
CA PRO A 241 -14.22 8.92 -5.92
C PRO A 241 -13.32 7.74 -6.29
N ARG A 242 -12.00 7.89 -6.20
CA ARG A 242 -11.01 6.85 -6.52
C ARG A 242 -9.96 6.75 -5.43
N THR A 243 -9.39 5.56 -5.29
CA THR A 243 -8.28 5.28 -4.38
C THR A 243 -7.06 4.85 -5.18
N GLY A 244 -5.89 5.30 -4.72
CA GLY A 244 -4.60 4.87 -5.21
C GLY A 244 -4.10 3.57 -4.57
N VAL A 245 -4.83 3.03 -3.58
CA VAL A 245 -4.49 1.75 -2.92
C VAL A 245 -5.02 0.59 -3.78
N PRO A 246 -4.14 -0.20 -4.43
CA PRO A 246 -4.59 -1.12 -5.47
C PRO A 246 -5.14 -2.44 -4.91
N TYR A 247 -4.68 -2.90 -3.74
CA TYR A 247 -5.11 -4.16 -3.12
C TYR A 247 -4.77 -4.19 -1.63
N VAL A 248 -5.36 -5.17 -0.94
CA VAL A 248 -5.12 -5.43 0.49
C VAL A 248 -4.79 -6.91 0.65
N ASP A 249 -3.53 -7.20 1.01
CA ASP A 249 -3.07 -8.58 1.19
C ASP A 249 -3.51 -9.15 2.54
N ARG A 250 -3.91 -10.43 2.51
CA ARG A 250 -4.15 -11.24 3.70
C ARG A 250 -3.48 -12.59 3.56
N ILE A 251 -3.05 -13.14 4.68
CA ILE A 251 -2.51 -14.49 4.80
C ILE A 251 -3.41 -15.32 5.68
N VAL A 252 -3.52 -16.61 5.38
CA VAL A 252 -4.25 -17.56 6.23
C VAL A 252 -3.39 -17.88 7.46
N ALA A 253 -3.90 -17.59 8.65
CA ALA A 253 -3.19 -17.80 9.92
C ALA A 253 -2.88 -19.28 10.18
N HIS A 254 -3.86 -20.16 9.90
CA HIS A 254 -3.73 -21.60 10.11
C HIS A 254 -4.28 -22.37 8.91
N LYS A 255 -3.40 -23.13 8.24
CA LYS A 255 -3.80 -23.98 7.10
C LYS A 255 -4.98 -24.91 7.46
N SER A 256 -5.02 -25.43 8.68
CA SER A 256 -6.07 -26.34 9.16
C SER A 256 -7.46 -25.69 9.34
N LEU A 257 -7.53 -24.39 9.64
CA LEU A 257 -8.79 -23.67 9.84
C LEU A 257 -9.45 -23.30 8.51
N PHE A 258 -8.64 -22.95 7.52
CA PHE A 258 -9.13 -22.64 6.17
C PHE A 258 -9.88 -23.84 5.57
N TRP A 259 -9.30 -25.05 5.62
CA TRP A 259 -9.94 -26.24 5.08
C TRP A 259 -11.25 -26.63 5.78
N ARG A 260 -11.33 -26.46 7.11
CA ARG A 260 -12.55 -26.77 7.86
C ARG A 260 -13.71 -25.82 7.54
N ARG A 261 -13.44 -24.52 7.36
CA ARG A 261 -14.48 -23.53 7.02
C ARG A 261 -14.86 -23.57 5.53
N CYS A 262 -13.89 -23.76 4.62
CA CYS A 262 -14.18 -23.88 3.20
C CYS A 262 -14.95 -25.17 2.85
N ALA A 263 -14.72 -26.27 3.56
CA ALA A 263 -15.44 -27.54 3.34
C ALA A 263 -16.93 -27.51 3.76
N CYS A 264 -17.34 -26.54 4.60
CA CYS A 264 -18.70 -26.47 5.15
C CYS A 264 -19.60 -25.43 4.49
N VAL A 265 -19.07 -24.59 3.61
CA VAL A 265 -19.89 -23.65 2.83
C VAL A 265 -20.09 -24.27 1.45
N PRO A 266 -21.32 -24.38 0.92
CA PRO A 266 -21.57 -24.90 -0.43
C PRO A 266 -21.10 -23.86 -1.47
N TRP A 267 -19.78 -23.73 -1.61
CA TRP A 267 -19.16 -23.05 -2.74
C TRP A 267 -19.27 -23.98 -3.93
N GLN A 268 -20.07 -23.58 -4.91
CA GLN A 268 -20.48 -24.41 -6.04
C GLN A 268 -19.28 -25.06 -6.76
N GLY A 269 -19.13 -26.37 -6.59
CA GLY A 269 -18.65 -27.37 -7.56
C GLY A 269 -17.21 -27.34 -8.10
N ALA A 270 -16.61 -26.17 -8.34
CA ALA A 270 -15.38 -26.07 -9.13
C ALA A 270 -14.07 -26.05 -8.31
N PHE A 271 -14.16 -25.83 -6.99
CA PHE A 271 -13.00 -25.60 -6.14
C PHE A 271 -12.20 -26.89 -5.81
N HIS A 272 -12.89 -28.03 -5.68
CA HIS A 272 -12.25 -29.27 -5.23
C HIS A 272 -11.34 -29.94 -6.28
N ALA A 273 -11.66 -29.81 -7.57
CA ALA A 273 -10.91 -30.52 -8.63
C ALA A 273 -9.59 -29.83 -9.01
N SER A 274 -9.56 -28.48 -9.02
CA SER A 274 -8.37 -27.72 -9.42
C SER A 274 -7.26 -27.72 -8.34
N LEU A 275 -7.64 -27.81 -7.06
CA LEU A 275 -6.70 -27.72 -5.94
C LEU A 275 -6.03 -29.04 -5.54
N ALA A 276 -6.70 -30.19 -5.72
CA ALA A 276 -6.06 -31.50 -5.57
C ALA A 276 -4.85 -31.61 -6.51
N ALA A 277 -5.00 -31.12 -7.75
CA ALA A 277 -3.93 -31.08 -8.73
C ALA A 277 -2.78 -30.12 -8.36
N CYS A 278 -3.05 -28.97 -7.73
CA CYS A 278 -2.00 -28.02 -7.32
C CYS A 278 -1.17 -28.52 -6.14
N VAL A 279 -1.77 -29.23 -5.18
CA VAL A 279 -1.06 -29.78 -4.01
C VAL A 279 -0.20 -31.00 -4.39
N GLU A 280 -0.66 -31.83 -5.32
CA GLU A 280 0.13 -32.95 -5.86
C GLU A 280 1.34 -32.44 -6.67
N ASN A 281 1.19 -31.37 -7.46
CA ASN A 281 2.30 -30.79 -8.21
C ASN A 281 3.32 -30.03 -7.34
N SER A 282 2.88 -29.41 -6.23
CA SER A 282 3.77 -28.69 -5.31
C SER A 282 4.59 -29.62 -4.40
N SER A 283 4.07 -30.82 -4.12
CA SER A 283 4.77 -31.86 -3.36
C SER A 283 5.71 -32.69 -4.26
N ALA A 284 5.34 -32.91 -5.53
CA ALA A 284 6.22 -33.54 -6.52
C ALA A 284 7.45 -32.68 -6.88
N ALA A 285 7.28 -31.36 -7.00
CA ALA A 285 8.39 -30.44 -7.34
C ALA A 285 9.48 -30.34 -6.24
N ASN A 286 9.17 -30.69 -4.99
CA ASN A 286 10.14 -30.67 -3.88
C ASN A 286 10.82 -32.03 -3.61
N CYS A 287 10.42 -33.10 -4.30
CA CYS A 287 11.05 -34.42 -4.18
C CYS A 287 12.04 -34.75 -5.30
N ALA A 288 12.04 -34.01 -6.42
CA ALA A 288 12.89 -34.32 -7.57
C ALA A 288 14.34 -33.79 -7.49
N ASP A 289 14.66 -32.91 -6.53
CA ASP A 289 15.95 -32.20 -6.46
C ASP A 289 16.85 -32.62 -5.28
N ARG A 290 16.69 -33.84 -4.76
CA ARG A 290 17.55 -34.40 -3.68
C ARG A 290 18.20 -35.74 -4.02
N THR A 291 18.49 -35.98 -5.29
CA THR A 291 19.45 -37.04 -5.70
C THR A 291 20.27 -36.55 -6.88
N GLY A 292 21.43 -36.00 -6.58
CA GLY A 292 22.46 -35.54 -7.49
C GLY A 292 23.67 -35.08 -6.70
#